data_AF-A0A5C6QBK4-F1
#
_entry.id   AF-A0A5C6QBK4-F1
#
_cell.length_a   1.000
_cell.length_b   1.000
_cell.length_c   1.000
_cell.angle_alpha   90.00
_cell.angle_beta   90.00
_cell.angle_gamma   90.00
#
_symmetry.space_group_name_H-M   'P 1'
#
loop_
_entity.id
_entity.type
_entity.pdbx_description
1 polymer ?
#
loop_
_entity_poly.entity_id
_entity_poly.type
_entity_poly.pdbx_seq_one_letter_code
_entity_poly.pdbx_strand_id
1 'polypeptide(L)'
;MWFSPLVLIALLGASLNVAATDEVNVYSYRQPFLVEPLFNEFTKASGIKVNVVFAKKGMAERLTREGEYSPADILLTTDISRLIELKAKGLLQPAQSTELSVAIPAQFKAADDTWYALTTRVRNIYSAKRLGKIDFNYEDLADEKYQGRICTRSGKHPYNVALVASMIAEHGKADTLTWLQKVKANLARKPQGSDRAQVQAIHQNLCDISLGNSYYFGNMLKDEKQKLWADAVYINFPNQNNRGAHVNISGMAMAKYAPNKVNALALMNFLVSAPAQKMYAETNMEYPVRPGVKPSKLVAAWGQFKADDLSLETIAKHRKAALILLDKAKFDL
;
A
#
# COMPACT_ATOMS: atom_id res chain seq x y z
N MET A 1 -55.46 -52.63 41.94
CA MET A 1 -54.65 -52.55 40.71
C MET A 1 -54.28 -51.10 40.51
N TRP A 2 -52.98 -50.80 40.51
CA TRP A 2 -52.43 -49.45 40.54
C TRP A 2 -52.58 -48.72 39.20
N PHE A 3 -52.97 -47.44 39.25
CA PHE A 3 -52.88 -46.52 38.13
C PHE A 3 -51.50 -45.83 38.16
N SER A 4 -50.67 -46.05 37.14
CA SER A 4 -49.46 -45.26 36.88
C SER A 4 -49.80 -44.10 35.92
N PRO A 5 -49.40 -42.85 36.19
CA PRO A 5 -49.46 -41.79 35.20
C PRO A 5 -48.19 -41.79 34.35
N LEU A 6 -48.33 -41.83 33.03
CA LEU A 6 -47.27 -41.51 32.08
C LEU A 6 -46.89 -40.04 32.22
N VAL A 7 -45.64 -39.77 32.62
CA VAL A 7 -45.04 -38.43 32.55
C VAL A 7 -44.49 -38.25 31.13
N LEU A 8 -45.15 -37.39 30.34
CA LEU A 8 -44.67 -36.96 29.03
C LEU A 8 -43.59 -35.88 29.25
N ILE A 9 -42.31 -36.23 29.08
CA ILE A 9 -41.21 -35.27 29.13
C ILE A 9 -41.12 -34.58 27.76
N ALA A 10 -41.58 -33.33 27.69
CA ALA A 10 -41.37 -32.46 26.55
C ALA A 10 -39.93 -31.92 26.57
N LEU A 11 -39.05 -32.46 25.72
CA LEU A 11 -37.76 -31.85 25.42
C LEU A 11 -38.00 -30.57 24.61
N LEU A 12 -38.03 -29.42 25.28
CA LEU A 12 -37.80 -28.13 24.63
C LEU A 12 -36.35 -28.08 24.17
N GLY A 13 -36.13 -28.26 22.86
CA GLY A 13 -34.87 -27.95 22.22
C GLY A 13 -34.58 -26.46 22.35
N ALA A 14 -33.73 -26.10 23.30
CA ALA A 14 -33.14 -24.77 23.37
C ALA A 14 -32.20 -24.62 22.18
N SER A 15 -32.68 -23.98 21.12
CA SER A 15 -31.82 -23.44 20.06
C SER A 15 -30.86 -22.44 20.72
N LEU A 16 -29.63 -22.87 20.98
CA LEU A 16 -28.53 -21.98 21.30
C LEU A 16 -28.27 -21.13 20.05
N ASN A 17 -29.01 -20.02 19.92
CA ASN A 17 -28.58 -18.90 19.11
C ASN A 17 -27.33 -18.35 19.80
N VAL A 18 -26.17 -18.88 19.42
CA VAL A 18 -24.90 -18.19 19.62
C VAL A 18 -25.09 -16.85 18.90
N ALA A 19 -25.31 -15.79 19.67
CA ALA A 19 -25.32 -14.45 19.14
C ALA A 19 -23.94 -14.23 18.53
N ALA A 20 -23.85 -14.35 17.21
CA ALA A 20 -22.70 -13.87 16.49
C ALA A 20 -22.55 -12.41 16.93
N THR A 21 -21.42 -12.10 17.56
CA THR A 21 -21.12 -10.72 17.93
C THR A 21 -21.17 -9.89 16.64
N ASP A 22 -22.07 -8.92 16.58
CA ASP A 22 -22.26 -8.01 15.43
C ASP A 22 -21.11 -7.00 15.34
N GLU A 23 -19.87 -7.47 15.44
CA GLU A 23 -18.68 -6.63 15.35
C GLU A 23 -17.53 -7.29 14.60
N VAL A 24 -16.60 -6.44 14.16
CA VAL A 24 -15.33 -6.80 13.55
C VAL A 24 -14.25 -5.83 14.05
N ASN A 25 -13.12 -6.38 14.49
CA ASN A 25 -12.02 -5.65 15.09
C ASN A 25 -10.89 -5.42 14.09
N VAL A 26 -10.62 -4.17 13.75
CA VAL A 26 -9.61 -3.79 12.76
C VAL A 26 -8.40 -3.17 13.44
N TYR A 27 -7.22 -3.71 13.21
CA TYR A 27 -5.95 -3.05 13.57
C TYR A 27 -5.41 -2.33 12.35
N SER A 28 -5.21 -1.02 12.45
CA SER A 28 -4.92 -0.18 11.28
C SER A 28 -3.68 0.68 11.45
N TYR A 29 -2.81 0.65 10.45
CA TYR A 29 -1.77 1.65 10.24
C TYR A 29 -2.22 2.82 9.33
N ARG A 30 -3.47 2.81 8.86
CA ARG A 30 -4.02 3.92 8.09
C ARG A 30 -4.48 5.04 9.01
N GLN A 31 -4.58 6.26 8.48
CA GLN A 31 -5.11 7.38 9.24
C GLN A 31 -6.65 7.27 9.33
N PRO A 32 -7.27 7.67 10.46
CA PRO A 32 -8.71 7.49 10.69
C PRO A 32 -9.59 8.03 9.56
N PHE A 33 -9.34 9.29 9.14
CA PHE A 33 -10.11 9.95 8.08
C PHE A 33 -10.09 9.24 6.72
N LEU A 34 -9.13 8.32 6.49
CA LEU A 34 -9.04 7.54 5.25
C LEU A 34 -9.90 6.27 5.26
N VAL A 35 -10.31 5.79 6.44
CA VAL A 35 -10.95 4.47 6.59
C VAL A 35 -12.29 4.52 7.31
N GLU A 36 -12.50 5.48 8.21
CA GLU A 36 -13.77 5.63 8.94
C GLU A 36 -14.99 5.79 8.02
N PRO A 37 -14.95 6.58 6.92
CA PRO A 37 -16.08 6.67 6.00
C PRO A 37 -16.47 5.32 5.38
N LEU A 38 -15.49 4.47 5.08
CA LEU A 38 -15.72 3.14 4.53
C LEU A 38 -16.35 2.22 5.57
N PHE A 39 -15.86 2.27 6.81
CA PHE A 39 -16.40 1.46 7.90
C PHE A 39 -17.82 1.87 8.27
N ASN A 40 -18.14 3.16 8.19
CA ASN A 40 -19.49 3.66 8.40
C ASN A 40 -20.46 3.14 7.33
N GLU A 41 -20.08 3.18 6.06
CA GLU A 41 -20.91 2.61 4.98
C GLU A 41 -21.05 1.09 5.11
N PHE A 42 -19.99 0.37 5.47
CA PHE A 42 -20.07 -1.07 5.76
C PHE A 42 -21.03 -1.37 6.92
N THR A 43 -20.91 -0.65 8.02
CA THR A 43 -21.77 -0.82 9.21
C THR A 43 -23.23 -0.54 8.84
N LYS A 44 -23.48 0.52 8.07
CA LYS A 44 -24.82 0.86 7.59
C LYS A 44 -25.42 -0.22 6.68
N ALA A 45 -24.61 -0.85 5.83
CA ALA A 45 -25.08 -1.87 4.89
C ALA A 45 -25.27 -3.25 5.52
N SER A 46 -24.47 -3.59 6.55
CA SER A 46 -24.42 -4.95 7.12
C SER A 46 -24.98 -5.07 8.53
N GLY A 47 -25.09 -3.97 9.28
CA GLY A 47 -25.36 -4.00 10.72
C GLY A 47 -24.15 -4.34 11.58
N ILE A 48 -23.02 -4.75 10.99
CA ILE A 48 -21.81 -5.17 11.71
C ILE A 48 -21.00 -3.93 12.10
N LYS A 49 -20.80 -3.73 13.40
CA LYS A 49 -20.00 -2.65 13.96
C LYS A 49 -18.50 -2.86 13.69
N VAL A 50 -17.82 -1.83 13.21
CA VAL A 50 -16.36 -1.87 13.06
C VAL A 50 -15.67 -1.20 14.25
N ASN A 51 -14.95 -1.96 15.06
CA ASN A 51 -14.09 -1.40 16.11
C ASN A 51 -12.67 -1.26 15.56
N VAL A 52 -12.06 -0.08 15.66
CA VAL A 52 -10.73 0.17 15.06
C VAL A 52 -9.71 0.55 16.11
N VAL A 53 -8.55 -0.10 16.05
CA VAL A 53 -7.37 0.25 16.84
C VAL A 53 -6.28 0.78 15.91
N PHE A 54 -6.02 2.08 16.02
CA PHE A 54 -5.00 2.74 15.21
C PHE A 54 -3.61 2.64 15.85
N ALA A 55 -2.60 2.32 15.05
CA ALA A 55 -1.21 2.26 15.48
C ALA A 55 -0.30 3.01 14.49
N LYS A 56 0.90 3.37 14.94
CA LYS A 56 1.97 3.91 14.06
C LYS A 56 3.09 2.90 13.78
N LYS A 57 3.29 1.95 14.70
CA LYS A 57 4.31 0.90 14.69
C LYS A 57 3.89 -0.22 15.65
N GLY A 58 4.60 -1.35 15.62
CA GLY A 58 4.47 -2.39 16.66
C GLY A 58 3.30 -3.37 16.49
N MET A 59 2.57 -3.35 15.37
CA MET A 59 1.44 -4.26 15.12
C MET A 59 1.88 -5.73 15.13
N ALA A 60 3.01 -6.07 14.50
CA ALA A 60 3.52 -7.44 14.49
C ALA A 60 3.87 -7.93 15.90
N GLU A 61 4.56 -7.11 16.68
CA GLU A 61 4.92 -7.40 18.08
C GLU A 61 3.68 -7.53 18.96
N ARG A 62 2.69 -6.67 18.74
CA ARG A 62 1.41 -6.71 19.44
C ARG A 62 0.66 -8.02 19.17
N LEU A 63 0.46 -8.38 17.90
CA LEU A 63 -0.22 -9.62 17.52
C LEU A 63 0.52 -10.86 18.03
N THR A 64 1.85 -10.84 18.00
CA THR A 64 2.68 -11.93 18.54
C THR A 64 2.44 -12.09 20.05
N ARG A 65 2.40 -10.97 20.80
CA ARG A 65 2.17 -10.98 22.25
C ARG A 65 0.75 -11.39 22.61
N GLU A 66 -0.23 -10.93 21.86
CA GLU A 66 -1.64 -11.26 22.10
C GLU A 66 -1.96 -12.72 21.76
N GLY A 67 -1.25 -13.32 20.79
CA GLY A 67 -1.39 -14.72 20.45
C GLY A 67 -2.83 -15.10 20.07
N GLU A 68 -3.28 -16.26 20.52
CA GLU A 68 -4.64 -16.77 20.28
C GLU A 68 -5.75 -15.92 20.91
N TYR A 69 -5.41 -15.07 21.87
CA TYR A 69 -6.34 -14.15 22.55
C TYR A 69 -6.40 -12.77 21.90
N SER A 70 -5.74 -12.57 20.75
CA SER A 70 -5.84 -11.31 20.02
C SER A 70 -7.28 -11.06 19.59
N PRO A 71 -7.85 -9.88 19.87
CA PRO A 71 -9.17 -9.54 19.38
C PRO A 71 -9.17 -9.17 17.90
N ALA A 72 -8.00 -9.03 17.26
CA ALA A 72 -7.89 -8.52 15.90
C ALA A 72 -8.47 -9.50 14.87
N ASP A 73 -9.35 -9.00 14.00
CA ASP A 73 -9.94 -9.73 12.90
C ASP A 73 -9.24 -9.38 11.57
N ILE A 74 -9.07 -8.08 11.30
CA ILE A 74 -8.46 -7.56 10.07
C ILE A 74 -7.29 -6.65 10.41
N LEU A 75 -6.24 -6.75 9.60
CA LEU A 75 -5.04 -5.91 9.68
C LEU A 75 -4.98 -5.03 8.44
N LEU A 76 -4.98 -3.70 8.61
CA LEU A 76 -4.78 -2.74 7.52
C LEU A 76 -3.39 -2.11 7.57
N THR A 77 -2.67 -2.14 6.45
CA THR A 77 -1.30 -1.64 6.34
C THR A 77 -1.13 -0.70 5.14
N THR A 78 0.00 0.01 5.09
CA THR A 78 0.32 1.03 4.07
C THR A 78 1.52 0.67 3.20
N ASP A 79 2.06 -0.54 3.34
CA ASP A 79 3.24 -0.99 2.60
C ASP A 79 3.33 -2.52 2.55
N ILE A 80 3.70 -3.07 1.39
CA ILE A 80 3.85 -4.53 1.24
C ILE A 80 4.81 -5.14 2.26
N SER A 81 5.88 -4.43 2.64
CA SER A 81 6.86 -4.97 3.59
C SER A 81 6.25 -5.33 4.94
N ARG A 82 5.17 -4.64 5.35
CA ARG A 82 4.46 -4.91 6.60
C ARG A 82 3.60 -6.16 6.49
N LEU A 83 2.94 -6.38 5.35
CA LEU A 83 2.17 -7.61 5.11
C LEU A 83 3.10 -8.83 5.08
N ILE A 84 4.26 -8.69 4.42
CA ILE A 84 5.26 -9.76 4.38
C ILE A 84 5.87 -10.04 5.75
N GLU A 85 6.11 -9.02 6.57
CA GLU A 85 6.53 -9.23 7.96
C GLU A 85 5.50 -10.02 8.75
N LEU A 86 4.22 -9.65 8.66
CA LEU A 86 3.13 -10.36 9.33
C LEU A 86 3.02 -11.81 8.86
N LYS A 87 3.12 -12.04 7.55
CA LYS A 87 3.15 -13.38 6.94
C LYS A 87 4.33 -14.21 7.43
N ALA A 88 5.55 -13.65 7.41
CA ALA A 88 6.77 -14.34 7.83
C ALA A 88 6.76 -14.72 9.32
N LYS A 89 6.07 -13.94 10.15
CA LYS A 89 5.85 -14.25 11.58
C LYS A 89 4.68 -15.22 11.81
N GLY A 90 4.01 -15.69 10.76
CA GLY A 90 2.86 -16.59 10.87
C GLY A 90 1.68 -15.94 11.60
N LEU A 91 1.42 -14.65 11.36
CA LEU A 91 0.37 -13.87 12.01
C LEU A 91 -0.89 -13.68 11.16
N LEU A 92 -0.91 -14.26 9.95
CA LEU A 92 -2.01 -14.18 8.99
C LEU A 92 -2.65 -15.55 8.78
N GLN A 93 -3.91 -15.57 8.38
CA GLN A 93 -4.56 -16.76 7.81
C GLN A 93 -5.10 -16.45 6.40
N PRO A 94 -5.21 -17.47 5.51
CA PRO A 94 -5.86 -17.29 4.22
C PRO A 94 -7.32 -16.83 4.36
N ALA A 95 -7.78 -15.96 3.46
CA ALA A 95 -9.16 -15.51 3.41
C ALA A 95 -9.65 -15.53 1.96
N GLN A 96 -10.51 -16.48 1.60
CA GLN A 96 -10.91 -16.70 0.21
C GLN A 96 -12.37 -16.34 -0.02
N SER A 97 -12.63 -15.67 -1.15
CA SER A 97 -13.97 -15.47 -1.70
C SER A 97 -13.89 -15.24 -3.21
N THR A 98 -15.02 -15.44 -3.90
CA THR A 98 -15.15 -15.10 -5.32
C THR A 98 -14.91 -13.61 -5.53
N GLU A 99 -15.47 -12.77 -4.66
CA GLU A 99 -15.31 -11.31 -4.69
C GLU A 99 -13.85 -10.88 -4.62
N LEU A 100 -13.06 -11.41 -3.68
CA LEU A 100 -11.64 -11.10 -3.54
C LEU A 100 -10.85 -11.53 -4.78
N SER A 101 -11.16 -12.71 -5.30
CA SER A 101 -10.47 -13.28 -6.46
C SER A 101 -10.71 -12.50 -7.75
N VAL A 102 -11.95 -12.02 -7.95
CA VAL A 102 -12.34 -11.22 -9.12
C VAL A 102 -11.90 -9.76 -8.98
N ALA A 103 -11.94 -9.21 -7.76
CA ALA A 103 -11.65 -7.80 -7.53
C ALA A 103 -10.16 -7.47 -7.60
N ILE A 104 -9.26 -8.42 -7.31
CA ILE A 104 -7.84 -8.14 -7.10
C ILE A 104 -6.99 -8.93 -8.11
N PRO A 105 -6.30 -8.23 -9.03
CA PRO A 105 -5.33 -8.84 -9.93
C PRO A 105 -4.23 -9.62 -9.19
N ALA A 106 -3.72 -10.69 -9.81
CA ALA A 106 -2.81 -11.65 -9.17
C ALA A 106 -1.54 -11.01 -8.58
N GLN A 107 -0.97 -9.99 -9.23
CA GLN A 107 0.22 -9.27 -8.76
C GLN A 107 -0.03 -8.43 -7.49
N PHE A 108 -1.29 -8.22 -7.12
CA PHE A 108 -1.72 -7.40 -5.97
C PHE A 108 -2.34 -8.22 -4.84
N LYS A 109 -2.11 -9.54 -4.82
CA LYS A 109 -2.49 -10.42 -3.70
C LYS A 109 -1.41 -11.46 -3.42
N ALA A 110 -1.49 -12.08 -2.26
CA ALA A 110 -0.65 -13.21 -1.91
C ALA A 110 -1.00 -14.44 -2.74
N ALA A 111 0.00 -15.26 -3.11
CA ALA A 111 -0.25 -16.54 -3.77
C ALA A 111 -1.00 -17.56 -2.88
N ASP A 112 -0.96 -17.36 -1.56
CA ASP A 112 -1.63 -18.19 -0.54
C ASP A 112 -2.84 -17.48 0.10
N ASP A 113 -3.36 -16.43 -0.52
CA ASP A 113 -4.56 -15.70 -0.08
C ASP A 113 -4.47 -15.10 1.34
N THR A 114 -3.26 -14.95 1.89
CA THR A 114 -3.05 -14.39 3.24
C THR A 114 -3.16 -12.86 3.30
N TRP A 115 -3.03 -12.17 2.16
CA TRP A 115 -3.16 -10.72 2.08
C TRP A 115 -3.62 -10.25 0.70
N TYR A 116 -4.23 -9.07 0.68
CA TYR A 116 -4.85 -8.46 -0.48
C TYR A 116 -4.57 -6.95 -0.52
N ALA A 117 -4.18 -6.40 -1.67
CA ALA A 117 -4.08 -4.96 -1.83
C ALA A 117 -5.48 -4.31 -1.85
N LEU A 118 -5.56 -3.06 -1.39
CA LEU A 118 -6.75 -2.23 -1.44
C LEU A 118 -6.58 -1.05 -2.38
N THR A 119 -5.39 -0.46 -2.39
CA THR A 119 -5.04 0.68 -3.23
C THR A 119 -3.59 0.56 -3.65
N THR A 120 -3.25 1.12 -4.80
CA THR A 120 -1.88 1.19 -5.32
C THR A 120 -1.41 2.64 -5.39
N ARG A 121 -0.09 2.82 -5.27
CA ARG A 121 0.58 4.11 -5.43
C ARG A 121 1.82 3.93 -6.28
N VAL A 122 2.03 4.85 -7.22
CA VAL A 122 3.20 4.84 -8.10
C VAL A 122 4.31 5.65 -7.47
N ARG A 123 5.56 5.14 -7.52
CA ARG A 123 6.75 5.94 -7.23
C ARG A 123 7.22 6.63 -8.51
N ASN A 124 6.79 7.88 -8.69
CA ASN A 124 7.01 8.64 -9.92
C ASN A 124 8.37 9.33 -9.95
N ILE A 125 8.74 9.72 -11.17
CA ILE A 125 9.77 10.72 -11.41
C ILE A 125 9.07 12.07 -11.62
N TYR A 126 9.38 13.06 -10.79
CA TYR A 126 9.02 14.46 -11.06
C TYR A 126 10.15 15.13 -11.83
N SER A 127 9.83 15.76 -12.95
CA SER A 127 10.78 16.54 -13.75
C SER A 127 10.35 17.99 -13.84
N ALA A 128 11.31 18.91 -13.84
CA ALA A 128 11.03 20.33 -14.01
C ALA A 128 10.41 20.58 -15.38
N LYS A 129 9.35 21.40 -15.45
CA LYS A 129 8.71 21.73 -16.74
C LYS A 129 9.64 22.40 -17.74
N ARG A 130 10.67 23.10 -17.25
CA ARG A 130 11.74 23.70 -18.07
C ARG A 130 12.56 22.68 -18.87
N LEU A 131 12.49 21.38 -18.54
CA LEU A 131 13.10 20.32 -19.34
C LEU A 131 12.24 19.87 -20.53
N GLY A 132 11.00 20.35 -20.63
CA GLY A 132 10.00 19.77 -21.52
C GLY A 132 9.49 18.42 -21.02
N LYS A 133 8.61 17.81 -21.80
CA LYS A 133 8.09 16.46 -21.53
C LYS A 133 9.15 15.44 -21.93
N ILE A 134 9.43 14.50 -21.03
CA ILE A 134 10.43 13.44 -21.22
C ILE A 134 9.81 12.14 -20.72
N ASP A 135 9.89 11.09 -21.53
CA ASP A 135 9.56 9.74 -21.10
C ASP A 135 10.76 9.17 -20.36
N PHE A 136 10.56 8.83 -19.08
CA PHE A 136 11.62 8.35 -18.22
C PHE A 136 11.54 6.84 -17.98
N ASN A 137 12.70 6.21 -17.85
CA ASN A 137 12.89 4.98 -17.10
C ASN A 137 13.58 5.30 -15.76
N TYR A 138 13.42 4.44 -14.75
CA TYR A 138 14.20 4.56 -13.51
C TYR A 138 15.71 4.45 -13.78
N GLU A 139 16.07 3.64 -14.78
CA GLU A 139 17.45 3.44 -15.24
C GLU A 139 18.09 4.73 -15.73
N ASP A 140 17.33 5.62 -16.39
CA ASP A 140 17.82 6.88 -16.93
C ASP A 140 18.37 7.82 -15.86
N LEU A 141 17.97 7.65 -14.58
CA LEU A 141 18.52 8.42 -13.47
C LEU A 141 20.04 8.23 -13.29
N ALA A 142 20.61 7.18 -13.88
CA ALA A 142 22.04 6.91 -13.89
C ALA A 142 22.80 7.56 -15.07
N ASP A 143 22.12 8.23 -16.00
CA ASP A 143 22.76 8.91 -17.13
C ASP A 143 23.58 10.13 -16.67
N GLU A 144 24.80 10.28 -17.19
CA GLU A 144 25.72 11.37 -16.85
C GLU A 144 25.16 12.77 -17.20
N LYS A 145 24.24 12.86 -18.16
CA LYS A 145 23.54 14.11 -18.51
C LYS A 145 22.72 14.71 -17.34
N TYR A 146 22.48 13.92 -16.29
CA TYR A 146 21.80 14.34 -15.07
C TYR A 146 22.76 14.61 -13.90
N GLN A 147 24.07 14.70 -14.13
CA GLN A 147 25.04 15.00 -13.10
C GLN A 147 24.71 16.31 -12.37
N GLY A 148 24.54 16.24 -11.05
CA GLY A 148 24.18 17.40 -10.22
C GLY A 148 22.73 17.90 -10.40
N ARG A 149 21.84 17.11 -11.00
CA ARG A 149 20.47 17.53 -11.38
C ARG A 149 19.37 16.75 -10.67
N ILE A 150 19.71 15.77 -9.83
CA ILE A 150 18.73 14.94 -9.13
C ILE A 150 18.66 15.31 -7.65
N CYS A 151 17.46 15.55 -7.13
CA CYS A 151 17.19 15.59 -5.71
C CYS A 151 16.40 14.36 -5.28
N THR A 152 16.74 13.81 -4.12
CA THR A 152 15.93 12.77 -3.50
C THR A 152 16.00 12.86 -1.98
N ARG A 153 15.06 12.21 -1.31
CA ARG A 153 15.17 11.93 0.12
C ARG A 153 16.08 10.73 0.36
N SER A 154 16.44 10.48 1.61
CA SER A 154 17.22 9.30 2.02
C SER A 154 16.80 8.04 1.26
N GLY A 155 17.79 7.34 0.70
CA GLY A 155 17.61 6.06 0.03
C GLY A 155 17.06 5.00 0.98
N LYS A 156 17.35 5.12 2.29
CA LYS A 156 16.83 4.24 3.34
C LYS A 156 15.37 4.48 3.70
N HIS A 157 14.73 5.52 3.14
CA HIS A 157 13.30 5.69 3.31
C HIS A 157 12.54 4.49 2.70
N PRO A 158 11.50 3.93 3.35
CA PRO A 158 10.83 2.71 2.88
C PRO A 158 10.39 2.72 1.40
N TYR A 159 10.02 3.88 0.86
CA TYR A 159 9.64 4.03 -0.55
C TYR A 159 10.81 3.85 -1.51
N ASN A 160 11.97 4.42 -1.19
CA ASN A 160 13.18 4.24 -1.98
C ASN A 160 13.73 2.82 -1.81
N VAL A 161 13.65 2.25 -0.61
CA VAL A 161 14.02 0.84 -0.39
C VAL A 161 13.16 -0.10 -1.24
N ALA A 162 11.84 0.16 -1.36
CA ALA A 162 10.96 -0.64 -2.22
C ALA A 162 11.32 -0.53 -3.71
N LEU A 163 11.62 0.68 -4.19
CA LEU A 163 12.08 0.89 -5.57
C LEU A 163 13.44 0.20 -5.82
N VAL A 164 14.40 0.31 -4.90
CA VAL A 164 15.69 -0.38 -5.03
C VAL A 164 15.49 -1.89 -4.99
N ALA A 165 14.57 -2.39 -4.17
CA ALA A 165 14.25 -3.81 -4.13
C ALA A 165 13.63 -4.29 -5.46
N SER A 166 12.82 -3.48 -6.14
CA SER A 166 12.32 -3.82 -7.48
C SER A 166 13.43 -3.78 -8.53
N MET A 167 14.36 -2.83 -8.44
CA MET A 167 15.56 -2.82 -9.30
C MET A 167 16.40 -4.09 -9.12
N ILE A 168 16.53 -4.61 -7.88
CA ILE A 168 17.23 -5.88 -7.64
C ILE A 168 16.47 -7.07 -8.20
N ALA A 169 15.15 -7.08 -8.10
CA ALA A 169 14.32 -8.15 -8.65
C ALA A 169 14.45 -8.23 -10.17
N GLU A 170 14.52 -7.07 -10.83
CA GLU A 170 14.62 -6.95 -12.29
C GLU A 170 16.04 -7.20 -12.81
N HIS A 171 17.02 -6.48 -12.26
CA HIS A 171 18.39 -6.41 -12.82
C HIS A 171 19.43 -7.19 -12.00
N GLY A 172 19.03 -7.75 -10.87
CA GLY A 172 19.97 -8.35 -9.93
C GLY A 172 20.77 -7.34 -9.12
N LYS A 173 21.56 -7.86 -8.18
CA LYS A 173 22.26 -7.04 -7.17
C LYS A 173 23.44 -6.24 -7.74
N ALA A 174 24.17 -6.80 -8.69
CA ALA A 174 25.37 -6.17 -9.24
C ALA A 174 24.99 -4.90 -10.02
N ASP A 175 24.07 -5.04 -10.97
CA ASP A 175 23.63 -3.92 -11.81
C ASP A 175 22.89 -2.85 -11.01
N THR A 176 22.11 -3.25 -10.00
CA THR A 176 21.48 -2.28 -9.09
C THR A 176 22.51 -1.49 -8.27
N LEU A 177 23.61 -2.11 -7.84
CA LEU A 177 24.66 -1.38 -7.13
C LEU A 177 25.33 -0.36 -8.03
N THR A 178 25.64 -0.72 -9.28
CA THR A 178 26.19 0.20 -10.28
C THR A 178 25.22 1.34 -10.57
N TRP A 179 23.93 1.05 -10.74
CA TRP A 179 22.89 2.07 -10.90
C TRP A 179 22.85 3.02 -9.70
N LEU A 180 22.84 2.51 -8.47
CA LEU A 180 22.84 3.34 -7.25
C LEU A 180 24.05 4.26 -7.16
N GLN A 181 25.24 3.79 -7.54
CA GLN A 181 26.46 4.60 -7.54
C GLN A 181 26.39 5.73 -8.58
N LYS A 182 25.87 5.45 -9.78
CA LYS A 182 25.67 6.46 -10.81
C LYS A 182 24.58 7.47 -10.44
N VAL A 183 23.44 7.01 -9.92
CA VAL A 183 22.39 7.90 -9.41
C VAL A 183 22.94 8.79 -8.28
N LYS A 184 23.78 8.23 -7.39
CA LYS A 184 24.46 9.01 -6.34
C LYS A 184 25.33 10.11 -6.94
N ALA A 185 26.14 9.78 -7.96
CA ALA A 185 26.97 10.77 -8.66
C ALA A 185 26.15 11.87 -9.33
N ASN A 186 24.89 11.57 -9.67
CA ASN A 186 23.94 12.52 -10.26
C ASN A 186 23.17 13.38 -9.25
N LEU A 187 23.36 13.18 -7.95
CA LEU A 187 22.67 13.98 -6.94
C LEU A 187 23.20 15.41 -6.90
N ALA A 188 22.28 16.37 -6.92
CA ALA A 188 22.57 17.81 -6.74
C ALA A 188 23.02 18.14 -5.31
N ARG A 189 22.62 17.31 -4.34
CA ARG A 189 22.86 17.49 -2.91
C ARG A 189 22.66 16.17 -2.16
N LYS A 190 23.17 16.09 -0.93
CA LYS A 190 22.93 14.92 -0.07
C LYS A 190 21.43 14.67 0.11
N PRO A 191 20.98 13.40 0.13
CA PRO A 191 19.57 13.08 0.32
C PRO A 191 19.00 13.67 1.61
N GLN A 192 17.89 14.40 1.51
CA GLN A 192 17.28 15.09 2.66
C GLN A 192 15.80 15.38 2.45
N GLY A 193 15.06 15.70 3.51
CA GLY A 193 13.66 16.13 3.43
C GLY A 193 12.66 15.05 3.03
N SER A 194 11.44 15.49 2.68
CA SER A 194 10.32 14.63 2.25
C SER A 194 10.15 14.65 0.73
N ASP A 195 9.29 13.79 0.16
CA ASP A 195 8.96 13.80 -1.28
C ASP A 195 8.48 15.20 -1.75
N ARG A 196 7.64 15.88 -0.95
CA ARG A 196 7.17 17.26 -1.25
C ARG A 196 8.32 18.27 -1.27
N ALA A 197 9.28 18.12 -0.35
CA ALA A 197 10.46 18.98 -0.31
C ALA A 197 11.37 18.78 -1.55
N GLN A 198 11.28 17.65 -2.25
CA GLN A 198 12.02 17.46 -3.50
C GLN A 198 11.35 18.20 -4.65
N VAL A 199 10.03 18.18 -4.72
CA VAL A 199 9.28 18.97 -5.71
C VAL A 199 9.45 20.48 -5.45
N GLN A 200 9.45 20.90 -4.19
CA GLN A 200 9.83 22.26 -3.81
C GLN A 200 11.25 22.62 -4.28
N ALA A 201 12.22 21.71 -4.15
CA ALA A 201 13.59 21.95 -4.59
C ALA A 201 13.70 22.11 -6.12
N ILE A 202 12.87 21.38 -6.88
CA ILE A 202 12.77 21.59 -8.34
C ILE A 202 12.23 22.99 -8.66
N HIS A 203 11.18 23.41 -7.95
CA HIS A 203 10.60 24.75 -8.08
C HIS A 203 11.62 25.85 -7.73
N GLN A 204 12.49 25.61 -6.74
CA GLN A 204 13.58 26.50 -6.33
C GLN A 204 14.85 26.40 -7.20
N ASN A 205 14.80 25.65 -8.32
CA ASN A 205 15.92 25.45 -9.24
C ASN A 205 17.17 24.81 -8.60
N LEU A 206 17.03 24.05 -7.51
CA LEU A 206 18.14 23.35 -6.85
C LEU A 206 18.50 22.03 -7.55
N CYS A 207 17.59 21.52 -8.38
CA CYS A 207 17.71 20.30 -9.18
C CYS A 207 16.58 20.29 -10.21
N ASP A 208 16.66 19.40 -11.19
CA ASP A 208 15.64 19.28 -12.24
C ASP A 208 14.76 18.04 -12.08
N ILE A 209 15.24 17.01 -11.39
CA ILE A 209 14.58 15.70 -11.31
C ILE A 209 14.48 15.24 -9.87
N SER A 210 13.39 14.58 -9.50
CA SER A 210 13.26 13.92 -8.21
C SER A 210 12.35 12.69 -8.23
N LEU A 211 12.42 11.88 -7.18
CA LEU A 211 11.53 10.74 -6.95
C LEU A 211 10.46 11.09 -5.91
N GLY A 212 9.20 10.74 -6.18
CA GLY A 212 8.17 10.82 -5.16
C GLY A 212 6.85 10.11 -5.49
N ASN A 213 6.06 9.84 -4.45
CA ASN A 213 4.78 9.13 -4.63
C ASN A 213 3.69 10.05 -5.20
N SER A 214 2.80 9.47 -6.01
CA SER A 214 1.69 10.17 -6.70
C SER A 214 0.80 11.00 -5.77
N TYR A 215 0.40 10.46 -4.61
CA TYR A 215 -0.55 11.14 -3.72
C TYR A 215 -0.02 12.46 -3.14
N TYR A 216 1.31 12.64 -3.05
CA TYR A 216 1.87 13.93 -2.64
C TYR A 216 1.65 15.02 -3.68
N PHE A 217 1.65 14.68 -4.97
CA PHE A 217 1.32 15.62 -6.04
C PHE A 217 -0.12 16.12 -5.93
N GLY A 218 -1.07 15.21 -5.75
CA GLY A 218 -2.48 15.56 -5.50
C GLY A 218 -2.67 16.42 -4.26
N ASN A 219 -1.96 16.13 -3.16
CA ASN A 219 -2.01 16.94 -1.94
C ASN A 219 -1.41 18.34 -2.15
N MET A 220 -0.30 18.46 -2.89
CA MET A 220 0.29 19.77 -3.21
C MET A 220 -0.62 20.59 -4.12
N LEU A 221 -1.32 19.98 -5.07
CA LEU A 221 -2.29 20.68 -5.94
C LEU A 221 -3.49 21.24 -5.16
N LYS A 222 -3.84 20.64 -4.02
CA LYS A 222 -4.93 21.09 -3.13
C LYS A 222 -4.49 22.09 -2.07
N ASP A 223 -3.19 22.27 -1.87
CA ASP A 223 -2.63 23.17 -0.87
C ASP A 223 -2.13 24.45 -1.57
N GLU A 224 -2.77 25.59 -1.31
CA GLU A 224 -2.46 26.86 -1.97
C GLU A 224 -0.97 27.25 -1.90
N LYS A 225 -0.28 26.91 -0.79
CA LYS A 225 1.14 27.23 -0.59
C LYS A 225 2.07 26.30 -1.36
N GLN A 226 1.61 25.09 -1.67
CA GLN A 226 2.41 24.05 -2.34
C GLN A 226 2.02 23.88 -3.81
N LYS A 227 0.90 24.46 -4.23
CA LYS A 227 0.40 24.38 -5.60
C LYS A 227 1.42 24.91 -6.60
N LEU A 228 2.11 26.00 -6.28
CA LEU A 228 3.20 26.54 -7.11
C LEU A 228 4.35 25.54 -7.32
N TRP A 229 4.61 24.65 -6.36
CA TRP A 229 5.63 23.62 -6.50
C TRP A 229 5.18 22.52 -7.45
N ALA A 230 3.93 22.05 -7.30
CA ALA A 230 3.33 21.06 -8.19
C ALA A 230 3.21 21.60 -9.63
N ASP A 231 2.83 22.87 -9.78
CA ASP A 231 2.69 23.51 -11.10
C ASP A 231 4.04 23.69 -11.82
N ALA A 232 5.17 23.58 -11.12
CA ALA A 232 6.51 23.67 -11.70
C ALA A 232 7.06 22.34 -12.27
N VAL A 233 6.37 21.23 -12.05
CA VAL A 233 6.85 19.89 -12.46
C VAL A 233 5.86 19.15 -13.37
N TYR A 234 6.38 18.22 -14.16
CA TYR A 234 5.62 17.10 -14.69
C TYR A 234 5.70 15.93 -13.70
N ILE A 235 4.59 15.20 -13.57
CA ILE A 235 4.57 13.87 -12.96
C ILE A 235 4.74 12.84 -14.08
N ASN A 236 5.79 12.03 -14.01
CA ASN A 236 6.10 11.05 -15.05
C ASN A 236 5.98 9.65 -14.46
N PHE A 237 5.20 8.80 -15.13
CA PHE A 237 5.13 7.37 -14.86
C PHE A 237 6.31 6.70 -15.55
N PRO A 238 7.27 6.11 -14.82
CA PRO A 238 8.47 5.60 -15.49
C PRO A 238 8.20 4.28 -16.24
N ASN A 239 9.11 3.90 -17.14
CA ASN A 239 9.19 2.55 -17.71
C ASN A 239 7.98 2.12 -18.56
N GLN A 240 7.26 3.09 -19.15
CA GLN A 240 6.02 2.83 -19.90
C GLN A 240 6.23 2.08 -21.21
N ASN A 241 7.43 2.19 -21.79
CA ASN A 241 7.81 1.47 -23.01
C ASN A 241 8.47 0.11 -22.71
N ASN A 242 8.51 -0.34 -21.44
CA ASN A 242 9.06 -1.65 -21.06
C ASN A 242 8.23 -2.33 -19.93
N ARG A 243 8.79 -2.57 -18.75
CA ARG A 243 8.16 -3.33 -17.65
C ARG A 243 6.99 -2.59 -17.00
N GLY A 244 6.95 -1.26 -17.05
CA GLY A 244 5.96 -0.44 -16.36
C GLY A 244 6.48 0.19 -15.07
N ALA A 245 5.69 1.08 -14.48
CA ALA A 245 6.09 1.85 -13.31
C ALA A 245 6.03 1.02 -12.03
N HIS A 246 6.99 1.25 -11.13
CA HIS A 246 6.99 0.62 -9.81
C HIS A 246 5.80 1.11 -8.98
N VAL A 247 4.99 0.14 -8.54
CA VAL A 247 3.86 0.37 -7.64
C VAL A 247 4.10 -0.30 -6.29
N ASN A 248 3.50 0.31 -5.27
CA ASN A 248 3.40 -0.29 -3.94
C ASN A 248 1.95 -0.12 -3.47
N ILE A 249 1.58 -0.78 -2.37
CA ILE A 249 0.18 -0.91 -1.97
C ILE A 249 -0.07 -0.41 -0.56
N SER A 250 -1.33 -0.07 -0.31
CA SER A 250 -1.92 -0.30 0.98
C SER A 250 -2.79 -1.54 0.89
N GLY A 251 -2.80 -2.37 1.93
CA GLY A 251 -3.45 -3.67 1.85
C GLY A 251 -4.03 -4.13 3.17
N MET A 252 -4.78 -5.22 3.09
CA MET A 252 -5.46 -5.87 4.17
C MET A 252 -5.05 -7.33 4.29
N ALA A 253 -5.19 -7.87 5.49
CA ALA A 253 -5.04 -9.29 5.76
C ALA A 253 -5.99 -9.71 6.89
N MET A 254 -6.42 -10.97 6.90
CA MET A 254 -7.11 -11.55 8.05
C MET A 254 -6.07 -12.00 9.09
N ALA A 255 -6.24 -11.58 10.34
CA ALA A 255 -5.35 -11.99 11.43
C ALA A 255 -5.49 -13.49 11.70
N LYS A 256 -4.40 -14.18 12.07
CA LYS A 256 -4.38 -15.64 12.25
C LYS A 256 -5.44 -16.18 13.20
N TYR A 257 -5.71 -15.46 14.29
CA TYR A 257 -6.64 -15.87 15.34
C TYR A 257 -7.91 -15.02 15.34
N ALA A 258 -8.31 -14.46 14.18
CA ALA A 258 -9.51 -13.64 14.04
C ALA A 258 -10.74 -14.32 14.69
N PRO A 259 -11.31 -13.75 15.78
CA PRO A 259 -12.46 -14.35 16.46
C PRO A 259 -13.75 -14.26 15.64
N ASN A 260 -13.90 -13.24 14.78
CA ASN A 260 -15.10 -12.96 13.99
C ASN A 260 -14.85 -13.20 12.49
N LYS A 261 -14.35 -14.38 12.11
CA LYS A 261 -13.90 -14.67 10.71
C LYS A 261 -14.94 -14.35 9.63
N VAL A 262 -16.21 -14.64 9.89
CA VAL A 262 -17.30 -14.39 8.93
C VAL A 262 -17.48 -12.89 8.71
N ASN A 263 -17.53 -12.10 9.78
CA ASN A 263 -17.63 -10.64 9.73
C ASN A 263 -16.38 -10.01 9.12
N ALA A 264 -15.20 -10.58 9.42
CA ALA A 264 -13.93 -10.18 8.82
C ALA A 264 -13.96 -10.35 7.30
N LEU A 265 -14.39 -11.52 6.81
CA LEU A 265 -14.51 -11.78 5.38
C LEU A 265 -15.55 -10.87 4.71
N ALA A 266 -16.67 -10.58 5.39
CA ALA A 266 -17.68 -9.63 4.91
C ALA A 266 -17.10 -8.22 4.72
N LEU A 267 -16.34 -7.72 5.70
CA LEU A 267 -15.65 -6.43 5.59
C LEU A 267 -14.57 -6.45 4.51
N MET A 268 -13.77 -7.53 4.39
CA MET A 268 -12.79 -7.66 3.31
C MET A 268 -13.45 -7.60 1.92
N ASN A 269 -14.55 -8.32 1.71
CA ASN A 269 -15.33 -8.26 0.47
C ASN A 269 -15.89 -6.86 0.20
N PHE A 270 -16.37 -6.17 1.24
CA PHE A 270 -16.84 -4.80 1.12
C PHE A 270 -15.72 -3.85 0.67
N LEU A 271 -14.53 -3.92 1.28
CA LEU A 271 -13.41 -3.02 0.98
C LEU A 271 -12.89 -3.15 -0.47
N VAL A 272 -13.12 -4.28 -1.11
CA VAL A 272 -12.77 -4.52 -2.53
C VAL A 272 -13.95 -4.36 -3.49
N SER A 273 -15.12 -3.99 -2.97
CA SER A 273 -16.30 -3.68 -3.78
C SER A 273 -16.09 -2.42 -4.62
N ALA A 274 -16.82 -2.30 -5.73
CA ALA A 274 -16.72 -1.10 -6.58
C ALA A 274 -17.07 0.21 -5.83
N PRO A 275 -18.11 0.27 -4.97
CA PRO A 275 -18.40 1.46 -4.17
C PRO A 275 -17.26 1.84 -3.21
N ALA A 276 -16.72 0.87 -2.46
CA ALA A 276 -15.61 1.12 -1.53
C ALA A 276 -14.34 1.57 -2.25
N GLN A 277 -14.00 0.93 -3.37
CA GLN A 277 -12.85 1.29 -4.19
C GLN A 277 -12.98 2.70 -4.80
N LYS A 278 -14.20 3.11 -5.18
CA LYS A 278 -14.47 4.48 -5.60
C LYS A 278 -14.25 5.47 -4.45
N MET A 279 -14.70 5.16 -3.23
CA MET A 279 -14.46 6.00 -2.06
C MET A 279 -12.96 6.13 -1.76
N TYR A 280 -12.19 5.02 -1.79
CA TYR A 280 -10.73 5.06 -1.67
C TYR A 280 -10.06 5.98 -2.68
N ALA A 281 -10.48 5.91 -3.94
CA ALA A 281 -9.94 6.71 -5.03
C ALA A 281 -10.15 8.22 -4.84
N GLU A 282 -11.28 8.62 -4.26
CA GLU A 282 -11.61 10.03 -4.02
C GLU A 282 -10.90 10.62 -2.79
N THR A 283 -10.71 9.82 -1.74
CA THR A 283 -10.18 10.33 -0.46
C THR A 283 -8.65 10.40 -0.43
N ASN A 284 -7.95 9.49 -1.09
CA ASN A 284 -6.55 9.22 -0.75
C ASN A 284 -5.52 9.50 -1.86
N MET A 285 -5.96 10.01 -3.02
CA MET A 285 -5.08 10.28 -4.18
C MET A 285 -4.23 9.07 -4.62
N GLU A 286 -4.72 7.86 -4.32
CA GLU A 286 -4.17 6.57 -4.72
C GLU A 286 -5.03 5.99 -5.85
N TYR A 287 -4.54 4.94 -6.50
CA TYR A 287 -5.26 4.24 -7.56
C TYR A 287 -6.02 3.05 -6.97
N PRO A 288 -7.30 2.86 -7.31
CA PRO A 288 -8.03 1.67 -6.90
C PRO A 288 -7.38 0.43 -7.52
N VAL A 289 -7.37 -0.68 -6.79
CA VAL A 289 -6.82 -1.94 -7.30
C VAL A 289 -7.82 -2.67 -8.20
N ARG A 290 -9.12 -2.40 -7.99
CA ARG A 290 -10.20 -3.10 -8.68
C ARG A 290 -10.32 -2.69 -10.15
N PRO A 291 -10.24 -3.64 -11.10
CA PRO A 291 -10.49 -3.36 -12.51
C PRO A 291 -11.87 -2.72 -12.72
N GLY A 292 -11.93 -1.73 -13.64
CA GLY A 292 -13.16 -1.01 -13.96
C GLY A 292 -13.51 0.14 -13.00
N VAL A 293 -12.85 0.28 -11.86
CA VAL A 293 -13.00 1.46 -10.99
C VAL A 293 -11.99 2.52 -11.40
N LYS A 294 -12.48 3.72 -11.72
CA LYS A 294 -11.63 4.84 -12.12
C LYS A 294 -11.03 5.54 -10.89
N PRO A 295 -9.80 6.06 -10.98
CA PRO A 295 -9.27 6.97 -9.97
C PRO A 295 -10.08 8.27 -9.94
N SER A 296 -9.89 9.11 -8.91
CA SER A 296 -10.53 10.43 -8.83
C SER A 296 -10.21 11.29 -10.05
N LYS A 297 -11.05 12.27 -10.36
CA LYS A 297 -10.84 13.18 -11.51
C LYS A 297 -9.46 13.82 -11.52
N LEU A 298 -8.95 14.20 -10.35
CA LEU A 298 -7.62 14.81 -10.21
C LEU A 298 -6.50 13.83 -10.56
N VAL A 299 -6.57 12.61 -10.02
CA VAL A 299 -5.56 11.56 -10.27
C VAL A 299 -5.63 11.09 -11.73
N ALA A 300 -6.83 10.96 -12.29
CA ALA A 300 -7.05 10.59 -13.69
C ALA A 300 -6.45 11.60 -14.67
N ALA A 301 -6.42 12.89 -14.30
CA ALA A 301 -5.86 13.96 -15.13
C ALA A 301 -4.33 13.87 -15.30
N TRP A 302 -3.64 13.05 -14.50
CA TRP A 302 -2.19 12.81 -14.65
C TRP A 302 -1.86 11.83 -15.78
N GLY A 303 -2.87 11.15 -16.33
CA GLY A 303 -2.71 10.16 -17.40
C GLY A 303 -2.89 8.72 -16.92
N GLN A 304 -2.81 7.81 -17.88
CA GLN A 304 -2.81 6.37 -17.64
C GLN A 304 -1.38 5.85 -17.58
N PHE A 305 -1.19 4.72 -16.90
CA PHE A 305 0.11 4.07 -16.82
C PHE A 305 -0.02 2.55 -16.79
N LYS A 306 0.99 1.87 -17.34
CA LYS A 306 1.28 0.46 -17.12
C LYS A 306 2.05 0.32 -15.80
N ALA A 307 1.51 -0.48 -14.88
CA ALA A 307 2.21 -0.90 -13.67
C ALA A 307 3.18 -2.05 -14.00
N ASP A 308 4.30 -2.10 -13.28
CA ASP A 308 5.21 -3.24 -13.24
C ASP A 308 4.45 -4.52 -12.85
N ASP A 309 4.69 -5.63 -13.56
CA ASP A 309 4.02 -6.92 -13.38
C ASP A 309 4.74 -7.83 -12.38
N LEU A 310 5.93 -7.44 -11.91
CA LEU A 310 6.61 -8.14 -10.83
C LEU A 310 5.74 -8.24 -9.58
N SER A 311 5.63 -9.46 -9.05
CA SER A 311 4.94 -9.71 -7.79
C SER A 311 5.54 -8.88 -6.66
N LEU A 312 4.67 -8.22 -5.90
CA LEU A 312 5.06 -7.47 -4.71
C LEU A 312 5.74 -8.36 -3.65
N GLU A 313 5.44 -9.67 -3.62
CA GLU A 313 6.16 -10.63 -2.76
C GLU A 313 7.61 -10.81 -3.21
N THR A 314 7.84 -10.90 -4.53
CA THR A 314 9.19 -10.97 -5.11
C THR A 314 9.99 -9.72 -4.77
N ILE A 315 9.42 -8.54 -4.98
CA ILE A 315 10.06 -7.26 -4.61
C ILE A 315 10.39 -7.24 -3.11
N ALA A 316 9.45 -7.61 -2.25
CA ALA A 316 9.65 -7.57 -0.81
C ALA A 316 10.78 -8.49 -0.31
N LYS A 317 11.02 -9.65 -0.94
CA LYS A 317 12.15 -10.55 -0.63
C LYS A 317 13.51 -9.84 -0.76
N HIS A 318 13.61 -8.85 -1.64
CA HIS A 318 14.86 -8.10 -1.87
C HIS A 318 15.06 -6.92 -0.92
N ARG A 319 14.11 -6.60 -0.03
CA ARG A 319 14.18 -5.44 0.87
C ARG A 319 15.47 -5.39 1.70
N LYS A 320 15.89 -6.51 2.30
CA LYS A 320 17.14 -6.57 3.08
C LYS A 320 18.36 -6.32 2.20
N ALA A 321 18.38 -6.88 1.00
CA ALA A 321 19.45 -6.65 0.04
C ALA A 321 19.49 -5.18 -0.44
N ALA A 322 18.34 -4.56 -0.66
CA ALA A 322 18.24 -3.14 -1.03
C ALA A 322 18.89 -2.22 0.02
N LEU A 323 18.63 -2.44 1.31
CA LEU A 323 19.28 -1.70 2.40
C LEU A 323 20.81 -1.88 2.38
N ILE A 324 21.27 -3.11 2.21
CA ILE A 324 22.71 -3.41 2.11
C ILE A 324 23.35 -2.70 0.91
N LEU A 325 22.69 -2.67 -0.26
CA LEU A 325 23.22 -2.00 -1.44
C LEU A 325 23.24 -0.48 -1.27
N LEU A 326 22.21 0.10 -0.64
CA LEU A 326 22.19 1.53 -0.30
C LEU A 326 23.36 1.92 0.63
N ASP A 327 23.67 1.07 1.61
CA ASP A 327 24.84 1.24 2.49
C ASP A 327 26.16 1.11 1.72
N LYS A 328 26.30 0.09 0.88
CA LYS A 328 27.50 -0.12 0.04
C LYS A 328 27.74 1.02 -0.95
N ALA A 329 26.68 1.53 -1.57
CA ALA A 329 26.73 2.71 -2.43
C ALA A 329 27.01 3.99 -1.64
N LYS A 330 26.94 3.94 -0.30
CA LYS A 330 27.00 5.11 0.58
C LYS A 330 25.99 6.17 0.14
N PHE A 331 24.79 5.76 -0.28
CA PHE A 331 23.86 6.60 -1.05
C PHE A 331 23.48 7.90 -0.34
N ASP A 332 23.36 7.84 0.98
CA ASP A 332 23.00 8.99 1.82
C ASP A 332 24.20 9.86 2.26
N LEU A 333 25.44 9.47 1.94
CA LEU A 333 26.68 10.14 2.40
C LEU A 333 27.25 11.17 1.44
#